data_AF-A0A7R9A1X6-F1
#
_entry.id   AF-A0A7R9A1X6-F1
#
_cell.length_a   1.000
_cell.length_b   1.000
_cell.length_c   1.000
_cell.angle_alpha   90.00
_cell.angle_beta   90.00
_cell.angle_gamma   90.00
#
_symmetry.space_group_name_H-M   'P 1'
#
loop_
_entity.id
_entity.type
_entity.pdbx_description
1 polymer ?
#
loop_
_entity_poly.entity_id
_entity_poly.type
_entity_poly.pdbx_seq_one_letter_code
_entity_poly.pdbx_strand_id
1 'polypeptide(L)'
;MMASAGSGLGLGPVSVFQDVQKRIVEEELKLKPEVQIIQRCECSLDELHALNASIRKRIAVVKQGVASLEKLALEVEKAEESELIHSEAKRHQDELTNVQRCLRRYNLACQLALEKRTKDELTRLETQDSDVRKRKDKEELLQMSSSVTGNLLSISRIMAEQVEKSHLTLQSLGNSSQALEDTQEEFKGMGVAITQGHKLLTKYGRREFTDRVLVWVYKVTVSLIEMATYREFILQNEEQDGTRLTWNVWPSSRLEATRLVVPLAALYTPLKEKPSLPPLQYDPILCTRNNCRAILNPMCQVDYRARIWVCNFCFQRNTFPPNYAGISEHNQPPELVPQFSTAEYIITRATCLPPIFLLVVDTCLEEEELGALKESLQLSLSLLPPNALIGLITFGRMIQVHELGTEGISKSYVFRGTKDYPAKQVQEMLGLGKGGSTGPMPIPPGGNPQQAQHIAQTPFNRETLGLSLKGRDLFVPLELLSLLQLAFLR
;
A
#
# COMPACT_ATOMS: atom_id res chain seq x y z
N MET A 1 -34.31 -44.73 40.16
CA MET A 1 -35.41 -44.57 39.18
C MET A 1 -34.95 -43.63 38.08
N MET A 2 -35.16 -44.04 36.83
CA MET A 2 -35.28 -43.27 35.58
C MET A 2 -34.25 -42.18 35.20
N ALA A 3 -33.76 -42.35 33.98
CA ALA A 3 -32.88 -41.46 33.23
C ALA A 3 -33.63 -40.30 32.53
N SER A 4 -32.89 -39.23 32.24
CA SER A 4 -32.74 -38.69 30.88
C SER A 4 -31.36 -38.01 30.82
N ALA A 5 -30.46 -38.24 29.85
CA ALA A 5 -30.59 -38.41 28.40
C ALA A 5 -30.98 -37.10 27.67
N GLY A 6 -30.17 -36.05 27.87
CA GLY A 6 -30.12 -34.87 27.01
C GLY A 6 -28.94 -34.95 26.06
N SER A 7 -29.12 -35.62 24.92
CA SER A 7 -28.10 -35.75 23.87
C SER A 7 -27.84 -34.39 23.20
N GLY A 8 -26.70 -33.77 23.52
CA GLY A 8 -26.17 -32.62 22.79
C GLY A 8 -25.74 -33.05 21.39
N LEU A 9 -26.66 -33.06 20.44
CA LEU A 9 -26.37 -33.27 19.03
C LEU A 9 -25.43 -32.15 18.56
N GLY A 10 -24.19 -32.53 18.25
CA GLY A 10 -23.24 -31.65 17.60
C GLY A 10 -23.74 -31.29 16.20
N LEU A 11 -24.36 -30.12 16.08
CA LEU A 11 -24.72 -29.52 14.80
C LEU A 11 -23.42 -29.29 14.02
N GLY A 12 -23.28 -29.97 12.87
CA GLY A 12 -22.10 -29.84 12.02
C GLY A 12 -21.94 -28.40 11.49
N PRO A 13 -20.73 -28.00 11.05
CA PRO A 13 -20.44 -26.62 10.65
C PRO A 13 -21.42 -26.08 9.59
N VAL A 14 -21.91 -26.94 8.69
CA VAL A 14 -22.91 -26.61 7.67
C VAL A 14 -24.26 -26.17 8.26
N SER A 15 -24.76 -26.79 9.34
CA SER A 15 -26.04 -26.39 9.94
C SER A 15 -25.90 -25.12 10.77
N VAL A 16 -24.76 -24.92 11.45
CA VAL A 16 -24.46 -23.65 12.15
C VAL A 16 -24.36 -22.49 11.16
N PHE A 17 -23.75 -22.70 9.99
CA PHE A 17 -23.72 -21.72 8.90
C PHE A 17 -25.14 -21.34 8.43
N GLN A 18 -26.01 -22.33 8.17
CA GLN A 18 -27.40 -22.08 7.74
C GLN A 18 -28.23 -21.31 8.78
N ASP A 19 -28.08 -21.62 10.07
CA ASP A 19 -28.78 -20.88 11.14
C ASP A 19 -28.31 -19.42 11.26
N VAL A 20 -27.00 -19.17 11.14
CA VAL A 20 -26.45 -17.80 11.17
C VAL A 20 -26.88 -17.01 9.92
N GLN A 21 -26.82 -17.61 8.73
CA GLN A 21 -27.25 -17.00 7.47
C GLN A 21 -28.75 -16.64 7.52
N LYS A 22 -29.60 -17.57 7.97
CA LYS A 22 -31.04 -17.34 8.14
C LYS A 22 -31.32 -16.17 9.09
N ARG A 23 -30.60 -16.07 10.21
CA ARG A 23 -30.74 -14.99 11.19
C ARG A 23 -30.32 -13.63 10.64
N ILE A 24 -29.28 -13.58 9.79
CA ILE A 24 -28.86 -12.35 9.10
C ILE A 24 -29.96 -11.88 8.13
N VAL A 25 -30.42 -12.78 7.26
CA VAL A 25 -31.46 -12.48 6.27
C VAL A 25 -32.78 -12.03 6.92
N GLU A 26 -33.16 -12.63 8.05
CA GLU A 26 -34.37 -12.25 8.78
C GLU A 26 -34.29 -10.80 9.34
N GLU A 27 -33.14 -10.37 9.86
CA GLU A 27 -32.96 -8.99 10.33
C GLU A 27 -32.76 -8.00 9.17
N GLU A 28 -32.15 -8.39 8.05
CA GLU A 28 -32.10 -7.58 6.82
C GLU A 28 -33.49 -7.34 6.22
N LEU A 29 -34.38 -8.35 6.27
CA LEU A 29 -35.78 -8.21 5.85
C LEU A 29 -36.56 -7.23 6.73
N LYS A 30 -36.31 -7.22 8.05
CA LYS A 30 -36.92 -6.24 8.98
C LYS A 30 -36.31 -4.83 8.88
N LEU A 31 -35.04 -4.74 8.47
CA LEU A 31 -34.32 -3.48 8.27
C LEU A 31 -34.82 -2.70 7.04
N LYS A 32 -35.15 -3.40 5.95
CA LYS A 32 -35.60 -2.80 4.68
C LYS A 32 -36.83 -1.87 4.81
N PRO A 33 -37.96 -2.23 5.48
CA PRO A 33 -39.08 -1.32 5.67
C PRO A 33 -38.78 -0.15 6.61
N GLU A 34 -38.01 -0.34 7.69
CA GLU A 34 -37.61 0.74 8.61
C GLU A 34 -36.81 1.84 7.87
N VAL A 35 -35.90 1.44 6.97
CA VAL A 35 -35.13 2.37 6.11
C VAL A 35 -36.04 3.05 5.07
N GLN A 36 -37.05 2.35 4.54
CA GLN A 36 -37.96 2.89 3.54
C GLN A 36 -38.89 3.98 4.12
N ILE A 37 -39.29 3.89 5.39
CA ILE A 37 -40.06 4.93 6.09
C ILE A 37 -39.24 6.23 6.17
N ILE A 38 -37.97 6.15 6.59
CA ILE A 38 -37.06 7.31 6.64
C ILE A 38 -36.86 7.91 5.24
N GLN A 39 -36.75 7.07 4.19
CA GLN A 39 -36.61 7.53 2.81
C GLN A 39 -37.79 8.39 2.33
N ARG A 40 -39.02 8.09 2.77
CA ARG A 40 -40.23 8.84 2.37
C ARG A 40 -40.46 10.13 3.17
N CYS A 41 -39.73 10.34 4.28
CA CYS A 41 -39.86 11.51 5.16
C CYS A 41 -41.28 11.70 5.77
N GLU A 42 -41.99 10.59 5.93
CA GLU A 42 -43.37 10.51 6.44
C GLU A 42 -43.46 10.51 7.98
N CYS A 43 -42.33 10.58 8.69
CA CYS A 43 -42.26 10.54 10.16
C CYS A 43 -42.02 11.91 10.82
N SER A 44 -42.44 12.03 12.07
CA SER A 44 -42.09 13.11 13.00
C SER A 44 -40.65 12.97 13.52
N LEU A 45 -40.16 13.99 14.25
CA LEU A 45 -38.79 14.01 14.78
C LEU A 45 -38.55 12.89 15.81
N ASP A 46 -39.50 12.65 16.71
CA ASP A 46 -39.37 11.61 17.75
C ASP A 46 -39.45 10.20 17.15
N GLU A 47 -40.32 9.98 16.17
CA GLU A 47 -40.40 8.74 15.40
C GLU A 47 -39.10 8.49 14.61
N LEU A 48 -38.51 9.53 14.01
CA LEU A 48 -37.21 9.44 13.34
C LEU A 48 -36.11 9.01 14.31
N HIS A 49 -36.09 9.54 15.53
CA HIS A 49 -35.14 9.11 16.56
C HIS A 49 -35.38 7.66 17.02
N ALA A 50 -36.64 7.24 17.19
CA ALA A 50 -37.00 5.86 17.55
C ALA A 50 -36.63 4.85 16.44
N LEU A 51 -36.95 5.15 15.18
CA LEU A 51 -36.56 4.36 14.01
C LEU A 51 -35.03 4.21 13.91
N ASN A 52 -34.28 5.30 14.09
CA ASN A 52 -32.81 5.25 14.11
C ASN A 52 -32.25 4.38 15.26
N ALA A 53 -32.92 4.35 16.41
CA ALA A 53 -32.52 3.48 17.52
C ALA A 53 -32.81 2.00 17.21
N SER A 54 -33.93 1.67 16.58
CA SER A 54 -34.25 0.32 16.09
C SER A 54 -33.22 -0.15 15.05
N ILE A 55 -33.01 0.66 14.01
CA ILE A 55 -32.08 0.38 12.91
C ILE A 55 -30.66 0.15 13.42
N ARG A 56 -30.17 0.94 14.39
CA ARG A 56 -28.84 0.74 15.01
C ARG A 56 -28.73 -0.60 15.75
N LYS A 57 -29.79 -1.03 16.45
CA LYS A 57 -29.83 -2.33 17.13
C LYS A 57 -29.77 -3.49 16.10
N ARG A 58 -30.57 -3.43 15.03
CA ARG A 58 -30.53 -4.45 13.96
C ARG A 58 -29.19 -4.52 13.25
N ILE A 59 -28.61 -3.36 12.92
CA ILE A 59 -27.26 -3.28 12.33
C ILE A 59 -26.20 -3.91 13.24
N ALA A 60 -26.32 -3.79 14.56
CA ALA A 60 -25.41 -4.46 15.50
C ALA A 60 -25.57 -5.99 15.47
N VAL A 61 -26.80 -6.50 15.40
CA VAL A 61 -27.07 -7.95 15.28
C VAL A 61 -26.54 -8.51 13.94
N VAL A 62 -26.73 -7.80 12.83
CA VAL A 62 -26.18 -8.20 11.52
C VAL A 62 -24.64 -8.20 11.55
N LYS A 63 -23.99 -7.20 12.14
CA LYS A 63 -22.52 -7.20 12.34
C LYS A 63 -22.03 -8.39 13.15
N GLN A 64 -22.74 -8.75 14.23
CA GLN A 64 -22.40 -9.92 15.04
C GLN A 64 -22.60 -11.23 14.26
N GLY A 65 -23.61 -11.29 13.38
CA GLY A 65 -23.81 -12.39 12.44
C GLY A 65 -22.64 -12.53 11.45
N VAL A 66 -22.25 -11.46 10.77
CA VAL A 66 -21.13 -11.44 9.82
C VAL A 66 -19.81 -11.86 10.50
N ALA A 67 -19.51 -11.32 11.68
CA ALA A 67 -18.33 -11.74 12.45
C ALA A 67 -18.37 -13.22 12.89
N SER A 68 -19.57 -13.79 13.05
CA SER A 68 -19.73 -15.23 13.32
C SER A 68 -19.47 -16.07 12.06
N LEU A 69 -19.87 -15.60 10.88
CA LEU A 69 -19.55 -16.25 9.59
C LEU A 69 -18.05 -16.16 9.27
N GLU A 70 -17.41 -15.01 9.49
CA GLU A 70 -15.97 -14.83 9.32
C GLU A 70 -15.18 -15.79 10.24
N LYS A 71 -15.64 -15.99 11.47
CA LYS A 71 -15.05 -16.98 12.39
C LYS A 71 -15.27 -18.42 11.91
N LEU A 72 -16.48 -18.77 11.47
CA LEU A 72 -16.78 -20.11 10.93
C LEU A 72 -15.94 -20.44 9.68
N ALA A 73 -15.68 -19.45 8.81
CA ALA A 73 -14.82 -19.64 7.64
C ALA A 73 -13.38 -20.06 8.01
N LEU A 74 -12.87 -19.63 9.18
CA LEU A 74 -11.55 -19.99 9.70
C LEU A 74 -11.51 -21.35 10.40
N GLU A 75 -12.66 -21.89 10.82
CA GLU A 75 -12.79 -23.18 11.53
C GLU A 75 -13.09 -24.36 10.57
N VAL A 76 -13.27 -24.11 9.27
CA VAL A 76 -13.56 -25.14 8.25
C VAL A 76 -12.30 -25.59 7.53
N GLU A 77 -11.96 -26.88 7.66
CA GLU A 77 -10.75 -27.49 7.08
C GLU A 77 -10.78 -27.62 5.53
N LYS A 78 -11.96 -27.60 4.93
CA LYS A 78 -12.13 -27.71 3.47
C LYS A 78 -12.08 -26.34 2.80
N ALA A 79 -11.11 -26.15 1.90
CA ALA A 79 -10.91 -24.90 1.17
C ALA A 79 -12.15 -24.42 0.41
N GLU A 80 -12.84 -25.30 -0.32
CA GLU A 80 -14.04 -24.95 -1.12
C GLU A 80 -15.21 -24.45 -0.25
N GLU A 81 -15.44 -25.07 0.91
CA GLU A 81 -16.49 -24.67 1.84
C GLU A 81 -16.11 -23.36 2.58
N SER A 82 -14.83 -23.20 2.95
CA SER A 82 -14.30 -21.96 3.56
C SER A 82 -14.42 -20.75 2.62
N GLU A 83 -14.04 -20.90 1.34
CA GLU A 83 -14.12 -19.83 0.34
C GLU A 83 -15.58 -19.40 0.08
N LEU A 84 -16.51 -20.36 0.01
CA LEU A 84 -17.94 -20.07 -0.12
C LEU A 84 -18.46 -19.25 1.07
N ILE A 85 -18.17 -19.66 2.31
CA ILE A 85 -18.58 -18.95 3.53
C ILE A 85 -17.96 -17.54 3.58
N HIS A 86 -16.69 -17.40 3.19
CA HIS A 86 -16.01 -16.10 3.15
C HIS A 86 -16.63 -15.16 2.10
N SER A 87 -16.99 -15.68 0.92
CA SER A 87 -17.67 -14.91 -0.13
C SER A 87 -19.04 -14.38 0.32
N GLU A 88 -19.78 -15.19 1.08
CA GLU A 88 -21.11 -14.84 1.60
C GLU A 88 -21.03 -13.83 2.76
N ALA A 89 -20.07 -14.00 3.67
CA ALA A 89 -19.78 -13.03 4.72
C ALA A 89 -19.43 -11.66 4.14
N LYS A 90 -18.59 -11.63 3.11
CA LYS A 90 -18.23 -10.41 2.36
C LYS A 90 -19.43 -9.78 1.66
N ARG A 91 -20.30 -10.58 1.03
CA ARG A 91 -21.55 -10.09 0.41
C ARG A 91 -22.44 -9.34 1.41
N HIS A 92 -22.63 -9.90 2.60
CA HIS A 92 -23.39 -9.24 3.67
C HIS A 92 -22.68 -8.00 4.24
N GLN A 93 -21.34 -8.00 4.32
CA GLN A 93 -20.55 -6.83 4.73
C GLN A 93 -20.70 -5.65 3.74
N ASP A 94 -20.71 -5.93 2.44
CA ASP A 94 -20.93 -4.95 1.38
C ASP A 94 -22.38 -4.42 1.36
N GLU A 95 -23.39 -5.29 1.48
CA GLU A 95 -24.81 -4.88 1.58
C GLU A 95 -25.03 -3.97 2.81
N LEU A 96 -24.50 -4.35 3.97
CA LEU A 96 -24.56 -3.56 5.19
C LEU A 96 -23.88 -2.18 5.05
N THR A 97 -22.72 -2.13 4.39
CA THR A 97 -22.00 -0.88 4.13
C THR A 97 -22.78 0.05 3.22
N ASN A 98 -23.47 -0.51 2.22
CA ASN A 98 -24.35 0.25 1.34
C ASN A 98 -25.60 0.77 2.09
N VAL A 99 -26.25 -0.06 2.91
CA VAL A 99 -27.40 0.35 3.73
C VAL A 99 -27.02 1.46 4.71
N GLN A 100 -25.84 1.40 5.36
CA GLN A 100 -25.36 2.47 6.23
C GLN A 100 -25.11 3.79 5.47
N ARG A 101 -24.61 3.73 4.23
CA ARG A 101 -24.43 4.89 3.35
C ARG A 101 -25.77 5.54 2.98
N CYS A 102 -26.74 4.73 2.58
CA CYS A 102 -28.11 5.17 2.27
C CYS A 102 -28.81 5.77 3.50
N LEU A 103 -28.71 5.13 4.67
CA LEU A 103 -29.29 5.59 5.92
C LEU A 103 -28.78 6.97 6.34
N ARG A 104 -27.47 7.26 6.19
CA ARG A 104 -26.91 8.60 6.45
C ARG A 104 -27.53 9.66 5.54
N ARG A 105 -27.69 9.35 4.25
CA ARG A 105 -28.27 10.25 3.25
C ARG A 105 -29.76 10.52 3.51
N TYR A 106 -30.54 9.49 3.82
CA TYR A 106 -31.98 9.63 4.08
C TYR A 106 -32.25 10.36 5.40
N ASN A 107 -31.44 10.11 6.45
CA ASN A 107 -31.56 10.87 7.70
C ASN A 107 -31.33 12.36 7.52
N LEU A 108 -30.25 12.75 6.81
CA LEU A 108 -29.96 14.17 6.55
C LEU A 108 -31.09 14.83 5.75
N ALA A 109 -31.62 14.14 4.73
CA ALA A 109 -32.76 14.64 3.95
C ALA A 109 -34.04 14.80 4.80
N CYS A 110 -34.33 13.83 5.68
CA CYS A 110 -35.49 13.86 6.56
C CYS A 110 -35.39 14.96 7.63
N GLN A 111 -34.21 15.15 8.24
CA GLN A 111 -33.95 16.23 9.20
C GLN A 111 -34.15 17.61 8.56
N LEU A 112 -33.56 17.87 7.39
CA LEU A 112 -33.73 19.14 6.68
C LEU A 112 -35.19 19.39 6.26
N ALA A 113 -35.94 18.34 5.90
CA ALA A 113 -37.37 18.44 5.61
C ALA A 113 -38.21 18.75 6.87
N LEU A 114 -37.85 18.21 8.03
CA LEU A 114 -38.48 18.50 9.31
C LEU A 114 -38.18 19.93 9.78
N GLU A 115 -36.92 20.36 9.76
CA GLU A 115 -36.51 21.74 10.11
C GLU A 115 -37.20 22.78 9.22
N LYS A 116 -37.40 22.48 7.93
CA LYS A 116 -38.18 23.36 7.05
C LYS A 116 -39.65 23.43 7.47
N ARG A 117 -40.30 22.28 7.74
CA ARG A 117 -41.70 22.25 8.18
C ARG A 117 -41.92 23.03 9.49
N THR A 118 -41.06 22.83 10.49
CA THR A 118 -41.16 23.55 11.77
C THR A 118 -40.88 25.05 11.63
N LYS A 119 -39.93 25.45 10.76
CA LYS A 119 -39.70 26.86 10.45
C LYS A 119 -40.91 27.50 9.75
N ASP A 120 -41.46 26.85 8.74
CA ASP A 120 -42.63 27.34 8.00
C ASP A 120 -43.86 27.49 8.94
N GLU A 121 -44.00 26.59 9.92
CA GLU A 121 -45.03 26.64 10.98
C GLU A 121 -44.81 27.78 12.00
N LEU A 122 -43.57 28.00 12.47
CA LEU A 122 -43.21 29.14 13.32
C LEU A 122 -43.49 30.48 12.63
N THR A 123 -43.10 30.63 11.36
CA THR A 123 -43.36 31.86 10.58
C THR A 123 -44.84 32.12 10.30
N ARG A 124 -45.71 31.11 10.40
CA ARG A 124 -47.17 31.31 10.36
C ARG A 124 -47.71 31.85 11.68
N LEU A 125 -47.20 31.39 12.82
CA LEU A 125 -47.62 31.85 14.14
C LEU A 125 -47.22 33.32 14.39
N GLU A 126 -46.07 33.77 13.88
CA GLU A 126 -45.64 35.17 13.95
C GLU A 126 -46.61 36.16 13.26
N THR A 127 -47.45 35.70 12.33
CA THR A 127 -48.44 36.55 11.65
C THR A 127 -49.74 36.78 12.43
N GLN A 128 -49.89 36.19 13.64
CA GLN A 128 -51.08 36.37 14.48
C GLN A 128 -50.84 37.14 15.79
N ASP A 129 -49.59 37.35 16.21
CA ASP A 129 -49.26 37.90 17.55
C ASP A 129 -48.86 39.40 17.54
N SER A 130 -49.15 40.12 16.44
CA SER A 130 -48.74 41.51 16.25
C SER A 130 -49.62 42.58 16.93
N ASP A 131 -50.71 42.20 17.59
CA ASP A 131 -51.73 43.14 18.13
C ASP A 131 -51.87 43.13 19.67
N VAL A 132 -50.85 42.66 20.42
CA VAL A 132 -50.93 42.64 21.91
C VAL A 132 -49.64 43.15 22.60
N ARG A 133 -49.53 44.48 22.77
CA ARG A 133 -49.13 45.19 24.03
C ARG A 133 -48.65 46.64 23.83
N LYS A 134 -49.34 47.59 24.45
CA LYS A 134 -48.73 48.62 25.31
C LYS A 134 -49.68 49.06 26.42
N ARG A 135 -49.12 49.30 27.61
CA ARG A 135 -49.78 49.58 28.91
C ARG A 135 -50.38 51.01 28.91
N LYS A 136 -51.46 51.35 29.65
CA LYS A 136 -51.60 51.48 31.13
C LYS A 136 -50.47 52.30 31.77
N ASP A 137 -50.64 53.16 32.77
CA ASP A 137 -51.76 53.60 33.65
C ASP A 137 -51.42 55.08 34.05
N LYS A 138 -52.28 56.00 34.53
CA LYS A 138 -53.75 56.09 34.71
C LYS A 138 -54.07 57.48 35.33
N GLU A 139 -55.02 58.26 34.77
CA GLU A 139 -55.87 59.23 35.52
C GLU A 139 -57.14 59.59 34.71
N GLU A 140 -57.97 58.59 34.43
CA GLU A 140 -59.36 58.84 34.01
C GLU A 140 -60.10 59.57 35.14
N LEU A 141 -60.80 60.66 34.82
CA LEU A 141 -62.22 60.88 35.18
C LEU A 141 -62.76 62.23 34.69
N LEU A 142 -61.91 63.21 34.44
CA LEU A 142 -62.33 64.59 34.28
C LEU A 142 -62.54 64.98 32.80
N GLN A 143 -63.79 65.29 32.49
CA GLN A 143 -64.29 65.86 31.23
C GLN A 143 -64.44 64.89 30.04
N MET A 144 -64.94 63.68 30.33
CA MET A 144 -65.77 62.86 29.41
C MET A 144 -67.06 63.56 28.89
N SER A 145 -67.22 64.87 29.08
CA SER A 145 -68.41 65.66 28.76
C SER A 145 -68.35 66.36 27.40
N SER A 146 -67.16 66.66 26.86
CA SER A 146 -67.00 67.34 25.56
C SER A 146 -66.91 66.40 24.35
N SER A 147 -66.54 65.13 24.57
CA SER A 147 -66.25 64.15 23.52
C SER A 147 -67.49 63.72 22.71
N VAL A 148 -68.66 63.64 23.35
CA VAL A 148 -69.89 63.11 22.74
C VAL A 148 -70.38 63.97 21.56
N THR A 149 -70.13 65.29 21.58
CA THR A 149 -70.53 66.21 20.50
C THR A 149 -69.55 66.20 19.31
N GLY A 150 -68.28 65.85 19.54
CA GLY A 150 -67.26 65.79 18.48
C GLY A 150 -67.41 64.58 17.55
N ASN A 151 -67.80 63.43 18.10
CA ASN A 151 -67.83 62.16 17.35
C ASN A 151 -68.93 62.10 16.28
N LEU A 152 -70.05 62.81 16.44
CA LEU A 152 -71.09 62.88 15.40
C LEU A 152 -70.65 63.68 14.16
N LEU A 153 -69.84 64.72 14.35
CA LEU A 153 -69.29 65.52 13.25
C LEU A 153 -68.13 64.82 12.53
N SER A 154 -67.33 64.00 13.23
CA SER A 154 -66.27 63.21 12.59
C SER A 154 -66.83 62.07 11.73
N ILE A 155 -67.88 61.37 12.18
CA ILE A 155 -68.52 60.28 11.40
C ILE A 155 -69.13 60.81 10.09
N SER A 156 -69.79 61.97 10.12
CA SER A 156 -70.33 62.61 8.91
C SER A 156 -69.24 62.98 7.90
N ARG A 157 -68.07 63.43 8.38
CA ARG A 157 -66.90 63.74 7.53
C ARG A 157 -66.25 62.49 6.96
N ILE A 158 -66.12 61.43 7.77
CA ILE A 158 -65.53 60.15 7.36
C ILE A 158 -66.40 59.49 6.28
N MET A 159 -67.73 59.48 6.40
CA MET A 159 -68.62 58.93 5.35
C MET A 159 -68.46 59.64 4.00
N ALA A 160 -68.36 60.97 3.98
CA ALA A 160 -68.11 61.73 2.74
C ALA A 160 -66.75 61.37 2.12
N GLU A 161 -65.71 61.25 2.95
CA GLU A 161 -64.36 60.86 2.53
C GLU A 161 -64.29 59.39 2.04
N GLN A 162 -65.19 58.53 2.52
CA GLN A 162 -65.31 57.12 2.11
C GLN A 162 -66.05 56.95 0.77
N VAL A 163 -67.01 57.83 0.44
CA VAL A 163 -67.69 57.85 -0.86
C VAL A 163 -66.78 58.38 -1.97
N GLU A 164 -65.98 59.41 -1.70
CA GLU A 164 -65.01 59.94 -2.67
C GLU A 164 -63.89 58.91 -2.96
N LYS A 165 -63.38 58.24 -1.92
CA LYS A 165 -62.43 57.12 -2.07
C LYS A 165 -63.07 55.93 -2.81
N SER A 166 -64.35 55.64 -2.59
CA SER A 166 -65.07 54.59 -3.32
C SER A 166 -65.06 54.83 -4.83
N HIS A 167 -65.36 56.06 -5.28
CA HIS A 167 -65.39 56.40 -6.71
C HIS A 167 -64.01 56.24 -7.38
N LEU A 168 -62.94 56.74 -6.75
CA LEU A 168 -61.57 56.59 -7.25
C LEU A 168 -61.09 55.12 -7.22
N THR A 169 -61.53 54.34 -6.22
CA THR A 169 -61.20 52.90 -6.15
C THR A 169 -61.95 52.11 -7.22
N LEU A 170 -63.22 52.44 -7.52
CA LEU A 170 -63.98 51.82 -8.62
C LEU A 170 -63.41 52.16 -10.00
N GLN A 171 -62.95 53.40 -10.22
CA GLN A 171 -62.29 53.78 -11.47
C GLN A 171 -60.93 53.07 -11.63
N SER A 172 -60.18 52.92 -10.54
CA SER A 172 -58.94 52.12 -10.51
C SER A 172 -59.21 50.63 -10.75
N LEU A 173 -60.30 50.08 -10.19
CA LEU A 173 -60.74 48.70 -10.40
C LEU A 173 -61.18 48.45 -11.85
N GLY A 174 -61.83 49.42 -12.51
CA GLY A 174 -62.17 49.33 -13.94
C GLY A 174 -60.93 49.21 -14.83
N ASN A 175 -59.95 50.09 -14.62
CA ASN A 175 -58.66 50.01 -15.33
C ASN A 175 -57.87 48.73 -14.98
N SER A 176 -57.97 48.26 -13.74
CA SER A 176 -57.39 46.99 -13.30
C SER A 176 -58.12 45.77 -13.87
N SER A 177 -59.42 45.89 -14.19
CA SER A 177 -60.23 44.84 -14.81
C SER A 177 -59.86 44.65 -16.29
N GLN A 178 -59.59 45.75 -17.01
CA GLN A 178 -59.07 45.71 -18.38
C GLN A 178 -57.71 44.99 -18.40
N ALA A 179 -56.80 45.38 -17.50
CA ALA A 179 -55.53 44.69 -17.31
C ALA A 179 -55.68 43.23 -16.84
N LEU A 180 -56.78 42.86 -16.17
CA LEU A 180 -57.11 41.49 -15.79
C LEU A 180 -57.58 40.65 -16.99
N GLU A 181 -58.29 41.21 -17.96
CA GLU A 181 -58.60 40.52 -19.23
C GLU A 181 -57.37 40.38 -20.12
N ASP A 182 -56.57 41.44 -20.26
CA ASP A 182 -55.31 41.40 -21.01
C ASP A 182 -54.35 40.37 -20.39
N THR A 183 -54.18 40.37 -19.06
CA THR A 183 -53.38 39.33 -18.39
C THR A 183 -54.01 37.94 -18.44
N GLN A 184 -55.34 37.79 -18.53
CA GLN A 184 -56.00 36.49 -18.73
C GLN A 184 -55.67 35.89 -20.11
N GLU A 185 -55.53 36.72 -21.16
CA GLU A 185 -55.02 36.27 -22.46
C GLU A 185 -53.51 36.00 -22.42
N GLU A 186 -52.71 36.85 -21.76
CA GLU A 186 -51.28 36.57 -21.53
C GLU A 186 -51.06 35.29 -20.72
N PHE A 187 -51.91 34.96 -19.74
CA PHE A 187 -51.85 33.70 -18.99
C PHE A 187 -52.13 32.48 -19.87
N LYS A 188 -53.03 32.59 -20.86
CA LYS A 188 -53.25 31.53 -21.86
C LYS A 188 -52.02 31.36 -22.77
N GLY A 189 -51.42 32.46 -23.22
CA GLY A 189 -50.15 32.44 -23.97
C GLY A 189 -48.99 31.87 -23.15
N MET A 190 -48.91 32.26 -21.89
CA MET A 190 -47.89 31.81 -20.93
C MET A 190 -48.08 30.33 -20.57
N GLY A 191 -49.29 29.77 -20.59
CA GLY A 191 -49.51 28.33 -20.49
C GLY A 191 -48.85 27.51 -21.62
N VAL A 192 -48.82 28.06 -22.85
CA VAL A 192 -48.10 27.47 -23.98
C VAL A 192 -46.58 27.63 -23.79
N ALA A 193 -46.12 28.80 -23.34
CA ALA A 193 -44.71 29.03 -23.01
C ALA A 193 -44.22 28.11 -21.87
N ILE A 194 -45.04 27.85 -20.85
CA ILE A 194 -44.73 26.95 -19.72
C ILE A 194 -44.70 25.48 -20.18
N THR A 195 -45.61 25.03 -21.07
CA THR A 195 -45.54 23.65 -21.60
C THR A 195 -44.38 23.46 -22.58
N GLN A 196 -44.01 24.48 -23.36
CA GLN A 196 -42.77 24.46 -24.16
C GLN A 196 -41.52 24.49 -23.25
N GLY A 197 -41.53 25.33 -22.22
CA GLY A 197 -40.50 25.40 -21.17
C GLY A 197 -40.32 24.06 -20.46
N HIS A 198 -41.41 23.35 -20.13
CA HIS A 198 -41.35 22.02 -19.54
C HIS A 198 -40.79 20.96 -20.52
N LYS A 199 -41.11 21.05 -21.82
CA LYS A 199 -40.50 20.22 -22.87
C LYS A 199 -39.01 20.53 -23.09
N LEU A 200 -38.57 21.75 -22.81
CA LEU A 200 -37.14 22.13 -22.84
C LEU A 200 -36.43 21.69 -21.55
N LEU A 201 -37.00 21.93 -20.38
CA LEU A 201 -36.47 21.49 -19.08
C LEU A 201 -36.35 19.97 -18.99
N THR A 202 -37.29 19.19 -19.53
CA THR A 202 -37.15 17.73 -19.61
C THR A 202 -36.07 17.28 -20.59
N LYS A 203 -35.80 18.02 -21.66
CA LYS A 203 -34.65 17.78 -22.56
C LYS A 203 -33.31 18.18 -21.91
N TYR A 204 -33.26 19.29 -21.17
CA TYR A 204 -32.07 19.74 -20.44
C TYR A 204 -31.78 18.84 -19.23
N GLY A 205 -32.79 18.46 -18.44
CA GLY A 205 -32.64 17.50 -17.33
C GLY A 205 -32.20 16.12 -17.80
N ARG A 206 -32.64 15.67 -18.99
CA ARG A 206 -32.04 14.48 -19.64
C ARG A 206 -30.57 14.71 -19.98
N ARG A 207 -30.19 15.85 -20.56
CA ARG A 207 -28.78 16.15 -20.87
C ARG A 207 -27.92 16.24 -19.61
N GLU A 208 -28.37 16.89 -18.53
CA GLU A 208 -27.65 16.88 -17.25
C GLU A 208 -27.54 15.48 -16.64
N PHE A 209 -28.58 14.66 -16.75
CA PHE A 209 -28.49 13.28 -16.29
C PHE A 209 -27.49 12.49 -17.14
N THR A 210 -27.56 12.58 -18.48
CA THR A 210 -26.63 11.87 -19.37
C THR A 210 -25.20 12.38 -19.19
N ASP A 211 -24.99 13.69 -19.01
CA ASP A 211 -23.66 14.29 -18.80
C ASP A 211 -23.08 13.92 -17.42
N ARG A 212 -23.87 13.98 -16.34
CA ARG A 212 -23.43 13.50 -15.03
C ARG A 212 -23.18 11.99 -15.01
N VAL A 213 -23.97 11.20 -15.75
CA VAL A 213 -23.71 9.77 -15.96
C VAL A 213 -22.48 9.56 -16.82
N LEU A 214 -22.23 10.36 -17.86
CA LEU A 214 -21.05 10.25 -18.71
C LEU A 214 -19.78 10.63 -17.94
N VAL A 215 -19.81 11.69 -17.13
CA VAL A 215 -18.74 12.10 -16.23
C VAL A 215 -18.53 11.08 -15.11
N TRP A 216 -19.59 10.46 -14.58
CA TRP A 216 -19.48 9.40 -13.58
C TRP A 216 -18.91 8.12 -14.19
N VAL A 217 -19.42 7.67 -15.34
CA VAL A 217 -18.89 6.53 -16.10
C VAL A 217 -17.45 6.81 -16.48
N TYR A 218 -17.11 7.97 -17.02
CA TYR A 218 -15.72 8.36 -17.35
C TYR A 218 -14.82 8.36 -16.12
N LYS A 219 -15.25 8.93 -14.98
CA LYS A 219 -14.45 8.88 -13.74
C LYS A 219 -14.30 7.46 -13.20
N VAL A 220 -15.33 6.63 -13.27
CA VAL A 220 -15.30 5.24 -12.81
C VAL A 220 -14.44 4.38 -13.75
N THR A 221 -14.57 4.51 -15.07
CA THR A 221 -13.73 3.78 -16.03
C THR A 221 -12.29 4.26 -15.97
N VAL A 222 -12.03 5.58 -15.90
CA VAL A 222 -10.68 6.13 -15.71
C VAL A 222 -10.09 5.63 -14.40
N SER A 223 -10.77 5.72 -13.25
CA SER A 223 -10.21 5.21 -11.99
C SER A 223 -10.07 3.68 -11.94
N LEU A 224 -10.90 2.91 -12.65
CA LEU A 224 -10.72 1.46 -12.78
C LEU A 224 -9.53 1.10 -13.68
N ILE A 225 -9.34 1.83 -14.78
CA ILE A 225 -8.16 1.72 -15.66
C ILE A 225 -6.90 2.15 -14.89
N GLU A 226 -6.97 3.24 -14.14
CA GLU A 226 -5.88 3.78 -13.31
C GLU A 226 -5.48 2.77 -12.21
N MET A 227 -6.45 2.15 -11.52
CA MET A 227 -6.19 1.08 -10.55
C MET A 227 -5.62 -0.19 -11.19
N ALA A 228 -6.02 -0.56 -12.40
CA ALA A 228 -5.42 -1.66 -13.15
C ALA A 228 -3.95 -1.32 -13.51
N THR A 229 -3.69 -0.12 -14.04
CA THR A 229 -2.35 0.32 -14.43
C THR A 229 -1.39 0.47 -13.25
N TYR A 230 -1.84 0.84 -12.04
CA TYR A 230 -0.96 0.85 -10.86
C TYR A 230 -0.53 -0.56 -10.44
N ARG A 231 -1.39 -1.57 -10.60
CA ARG A 231 -1.00 -2.97 -10.36
C ARG A 231 0.02 -3.44 -11.39
N GLU A 232 -0.20 -3.11 -12.66
CA GLU A 232 0.73 -3.41 -13.76
C GLU A 232 2.08 -2.72 -13.56
N PHE A 233 2.10 -1.43 -13.18
CA PHE A 233 3.30 -0.68 -12.85
C PHE A 233 4.12 -1.31 -11.71
N ILE A 234 3.47 -1.77 -10.64
CA ILE A 234 4.16 -2.45 -9.53
C ILE A 234 4.77 -3.76 -10.01
N LEU A 235 4.03 -4.56 -10.77
CA LEU A 235 4.52 -5.84 -11.31
C LEU A 235 5.67 -5.63 -12.31
N GLN A 236 5.57 -4.63 -13.18
CA GLN A 236 6.60 -4.29 -14.15
C GLN A 236 7.89 -3.81 -13.46
N ASN A 237 7.80 -2.96 -12.43
CA ASN A 237 8.99 -2.54 -11.67
C ASN A 237 9.59 -3.71 -10.86
N GLU A 238 8.76 -4.58 -10.30
CA GLU A 238 9.22 -5.78 -9.61
C GLU A 238 9.92 -6.73 -10.58
N GLU A 239 9.44 -6.88 -11.82
CA GLU A 239 10.07 -7.65 -12.90
C GLU A 239 11.37 -7.00 -13.42
N GLN A 240 11.31 -5.74 -13.81
CA GLN A 240 12.40 -4.98 -14.44
C GLN A 240 13.53 -4.64 -13.48
N ASP A 241 13.25 -4.29 -12.22
CA ASP A 241 14.27 -3.85 -11.24
C ASP A 241 14.41 -4.77 -10.02
N GLY A 242 13.49 -5.71 -9.79
CA GLY A 242 13.54 -6.55 -8.59
C GLY A 242 13.20 -5.78 -7.31
N THR A 243 12.55 -4.63 -7.43
CA THR A 243 12.18 -3.75 -6.30
C THR A 243 10.67 -3.65 -6.15
N ARG A 244 10.18 -3.76 -4.92
CA ARG A 244 8.78 -3.47 -4.58
C ARG A 244 8.71 -2.53 -3.37
N LEU A 245 8.20 -1.33 -3.59
CA LEU A 245 8.07 -0.30 -2.57
C LEU A 245 6.74 -0.41 -1.82
N THR A 246 6.77 -0.05 -0.54
CA THR A 246 5.59 0.24 0.29
C THR A 246 4.78 1.42 -0.25
N TRP A 247 5.47 2.44 -0.77
CA TRP A 247 4.89 3.63 -1.39
C TRP A 247 5.66 3.99 -2.66
N ASN A 248 4.99 3.95 -3.82
CA ASN A 248 5.57 4.33 -5.11
C ASN A 248 5.51 5.84 -5.38
N VAL A 249 4.73 6.59 -4.60
CA VAL A 249 4.68 8.05 -4.61
C VAL A 249 5.10 8.52 -3.22
N TRP A 250 6.13 9.36 -3.16
CA TRP A 250 6.73 9.78 -1.89
C TRP A 250 6.14 11.11 -1.39
N PRO A 251 6.04 11.31 -0.07
CA PRO A 251 5.62 12.57 0.52
C PRO A 251 6.61 13.69 0.17
N SER A 252 6.08 14.81 -0.33
CA SER A 252 6.90 15.98 -0.69
C SER A 252 7.40 16.75 0.54
N SER A 253 6.69 16.64 1.68
CA SER A 253 7.01 17.34 2.92
C SER A 253 7.41 16.40 4.05
N ARG A 254 8.31 16.87 4.93
CA ARG A 254 8.71 16.14 6.14
C ARG A 254 7.54 15.91 7.10
N LEU A 255 6.55 16.80 7.12
CA LEU A 255 5.36 16.65 7.96
C LEU A 255 4.48 15.48 7.50
N GLU A 256 4.27 15.32 6.19
CA GLU A 256 3.57 14.17 5.62
C GLU A 256 4.36 12.87 5.83
N ALA A 257 5.68 12.90 5.61
CA ALA A 257 6.56 11.74 5.85
C ALA A 257 6.50 11.24 7.30
N THR A 258 6.37 12.15 8.27
CA THR A 258 6.25 11.81 9.71
C THR A 258 4.86 11.26 10.07
N ARG A 259 3.85 11.46 9.21
CA ARG A 259 2.48 10.95 9.38
C ARG A 259 2.23 9.61 8.68
N LEU A 260 3.21 9.08 7.94
CA LEU A 260 3.09 7.76 7.31
C LEU A 260 3.06 6.67 8.37
N VAL A 261 1.95 5.91 8.41
CA VAL A 261 1.77 4.77 9.33
C VAL A 261 2.69 3.59 8.96
N VAL A 262 2.94 3.40 7.66
CA VAL A 262 3.89 2.42 7.12
C VAL A 262 5.10 3.19 6.59
N PRO A 263 6.34 2.85 7.00
CA PRO A 263 7.53 3.59 6.58
C PRO A 263 7.78 3.46 5.07
N LEU A 264 8.50 4.43 4.50
CA LEU A 264 9.09 4.31 3.15
C LEU A 264 10.16 3.20 3.18
N ALA A 265 9.80 2.04 2.67
CA ALA A 265 10.65 0.86 2.57
C ALA A 265 10.49 0.16 1.20
N ALA A 266 11.53 -0.56 0.79
CA ALA A 266 11.54 -1.38 -0.42
C ALA A 266 11.99 -2.80 -0.09
N LEU A 267 11.26 -3.80 -0.61
CA LEU A 267 11.77 -5.15 -0.76
C LEU A 267 12.62 -5.17 -2.03
N TYR A 268 13.89 -5.57 -1.93
CA TYR A 268 14.84 -5.57 -3.04
C TYR A 268 15.50 -6.94 -3.21
N THR A 269 15.42 -7.48 -4.42
CA THR A 269 16.05 -8.74 -4.82
C THR A 269 17.22 -8.44 -5.75
N PRO A 270 18.45 -8.27 -5.22
CA PRO A 270 19.60 -7.81 -6.02
C PRO A 270 20.01 -8.78 -7.13
N LEU A 271 19.86 -10.09 -6.88
CA LEU A 271 20.17 -11.15 -7.84
C LEU A 271 18.88 -11.71 -8.47
N LYS A 272 17.96 -10.84 -8.88
CA LYS A 272 16.76 -11.26 -9.62
C LYS A 272 17.17 -11.71 -11.03
N GLU A 273 16.90 -12.97 -11.34
CA GLU A 273 17.17 -13.57 -12.66
C GLU A 273 16.44 -12.81 -13.77
N LYS A 274 17.19 -12.39 -14.81
CA LYS A 274 16.69 -11.65 -15.98
C LYS A 274 17.31 -12.22 -17.26
N PRO A 275 16.70 -13.24 -17.89
CA PRO A 275 17.26 -13.88 -19.08
C PRO A 275 17.29 -12.97 -20.33
N SER A 276 16.63 -11.81 -20.28
CA SER A 276 16.53 -10.83 -21.36
C SER A 276 17.68 -9.82 -21.44
N LEU A 277 18.51 -9.69 -20.38
CA LEU A 277 19.57 -8.67 -20.29
C LEU A 277 20.95 -9.34 -20.18
N PRO A 278 21.83 -9.22 -21.19
CA PRO A 278 23.19 -9.75 -21.10
C PRO A 278 24.06 -8.88 -20.17
N PRO A 279 25.02 -9.48 -19.43
CA PRO A 279 25.91 -8.74 -18.55
C PRO A 279 26.92 -7.88 -19.35
N LEU A 280 27.21 -6.68 -18.84
CA LEU A 280 28.09 -5.70 -19.46
C LEU A 280 29.56 -6.04 -19.18
N GLN A 281 30.34 -6.32 -20.22
CA GLN A 281 31.73 -6.79 -20.12
C GLN A 281 32.76 -5.66 -19.95
N TYR A 282 32.47 -4.70 -19.08
CA TYR A 282 33.35 -3.56 -18.81
C TYR A 282 33.12 -2.97 -17.42
N ASP A 283 34.10 -2.23 -16.92
CA ASP A 283 34.03 -1.57 -15.62
C ASP A 283 33.01 -0.40 -15.65
N PRO A 284 32.16 -0.23 -14.63
CA PRO A 284 31.11 0.79 -14.60
C PRO A 284 31.67 2.22 -14.56
N ILE A 285 31.04 3.15 -15.27
CA ILE A 285 31.38 4.58 -15.21
C ILE A 285 30.93 5.15 -13.85
N LEU A 286 31.87 5.67 -13.07
CA LEU A 286 31.62 6.29 -11.76
C LEU A 286 31.63 7.82 -11.83
N CYS A 287 30.81 8.46 -11.00
CA CYS A 287 30.87 9.90 -10.76
C CYS A 287 32.25 10.30 -10.18
N THR A 288 32.87 11.33 -10.75
CA THR A 288 34.21 11.81 -10.38
C THR A 288 34.29 12.40 -8.96
N ARG A 289 33.15 12.71 -8.34
CA ARG A 289 33.11 13.26 -6.98
C ARG A 289 33.29 12.16 -5.95
N ASN A 290 34.40 12.21 -5.20
CA ASN A 290 34.84 11.20 -4.22
C ASN A 290 33.79 10.81 -3.16
N ASN A 291 32.93 11.74 -2.73
CA ASN A 291 31.87 11.46 -1.74
C ASN A 291 30.54 10.98 -2.36
N CYS A 292 30.47 10.83 -3.69
CA CYS A 292 29.29 10.35 -4.40
C CYS A 292 29.58 9.00 -5.05
N ARG A 293 30.54 8.93 -5.98
CA ARG A 293 30.90 7.72 -6.76
C ARG A 293 29.73 6.93 -7.36
N ALA A 294 28.56 7.54 -7.52
CA ALA A 294 27.39 6.90 -8.11
C ALA A 294 27.69 6.45 -9.56
N ILE A 295 27.11 5.31 -9.94
CA ILE A 295 27.26 4.72 -11.27
C ILE A 295 26.38 5.50 -12.28
N LEU A 296 26.85 5.61 -13.52
CA LEU A 296 26.04 6.11 -14.65
C LEU A 296 24.75 5.28 -14.76
N ASN A 297 23.62 5.96 -14.94
CA ASN A 297 22.30 5.34 -14.95
C ASN A 297 21.34 6.16 -15.83
N PRO A 298 20.17 5.62 -16.24
CA PRO A 298 19.26 6.30 -17.16
C PRO A 298 18.68 7.63 -16.65
N MET A 299 18.77 7.91 -15.35
CA MET A 299 18.31 9.19 -14.77
C MET A 299 19.36 10.31 -14.85
N CYS A 300 20.58 10.02 -15.33
CA CYS A 300 21.62 11.01 -15.55
C CYS A 300 21.35 11.83 -16.83
N GLN A 301 21.43 13.15 -16.75
CA GLN A 301 21.31 14.02 -17.94
C GLN A 301 22.60 13.99 -18.75
N VAL A 302 22.50 13.85 -20.07
CA VAL A 302 23.65 13.68 -20.97
C VAL A 302 23.66 14.77 -22.05
N ASP A 303 24.81 15.42 -22.21
CA ASP A 303 25.10 16.31 -23.34
C ASP A 303 26.04 15.58 -24.30
N TYR A 304 25.47 15.09 -25.40
CA TYR A 304 26.18 14.38 -26.46
C TYR A 304 27.17 15.27 -27.24
N ARG A 305 26.98 16.61 -27.25
CA ARG A 305 27.86 17.55 -27.97
C ARG A 305 29.13 17.81 -27.18
N ALA A 306 28.98 18.11 -25.88
CA ALA A 306 30.11 18.32 -24.98
C ALA A 306 30.71 17.02 -24.43
N ARG A 307 30.05 15.86 -24.65
CA ARG A 307 30.41 14.54 -24.11
C ARG A 307 30.58 14.57 -22.58
N ILE A 308 29.60 15.16 -21.92
CA ILE A 308 29.48 15.21 -20.47
C ILE A 308 28.16 14.61 -20.01
N TRP A 309 28.15 14.10 -18.79
CA TRP A 309 26.95 13.66 -18.09
C TRP A 309 26.87 14.32 -16.71
N VAL A 310 25.65 14.57 -16.25
CA VAL A 310 25.35 15.19 -14.96
C VAL A 310 24.81 14.12 -14.03
N CYS A 311 25.51 13.86 -12.93
CA CYS A 311 25.09 12.88 -11.94
C CYS A 311 23.79 13.32 -11.24
N ASN A 312 22.75 12.49 -11.33
CA ASN A 312 21.42 12.73 -10.75
C ASN A 312 21.41 12.86 -9.21
N PHE A 313 22.40 12.30 -8.50
CA PHE A 313 22.48 12.37 -7.04
C PHE A 313 23.15 13.65 -6.51
N CYS A 314 24.15 14.17 -7.21
CA CYS A 314 25.04 15.22 -6.66
C CYS A 314 25.27 16.41 -7.61
N PHE A 315 24.66 16.38 -8.79
CA PHE A 315 24.75 17.38 -9.87
C PHE A 315 26.18 17.67 -10.35
N GLN A 316 27.13 16.76 -10.07
CA GLN A 316 28.47 16.84 -10.63
C GLN A 316 28.44 16.62 -12.14
N ARG A 317 29.11 17.51 -12.88
CA ARG A 317 29.43 17.29 -14.31
C ARG A 317 30.64 16.37 -14.41
N ASN A 318 30.50 15.31 -15.18
CA ASN A 318 31.51 14.29 -15.43
C ASN A 318 31.75 14.17 -16.94
N THR A 319 32.99 14.00 -17.36
CA THR A 319 33.33 13.69 -18.76
C THR A 319 33.22 12.19 -19.02
N PHE A 320 32.78 11.78 -20.21
CA PHE A 320 32.86 10.37 -20.59
C PHE A 320 34.32 9.91 -20.78
N PRO A 321 34.66 8.66 -20.42
CA PRO A 321 35.98 8.11 -20.70
C PRO A 321 36.17 7.81 -22.20
N PRO A 322 37.42 7.68 -22.69
CA PRO A 322 37.72 7.66 -24.13
C PRO A 322 37.05 6.55 -24.95
N ASN A 323 36.70 5.43 -24.32
CA ASN A 323 35.96 4.33 -24.94
C ASN A 323 34.53 4.70 -25.36
N TYR A 324 33.95 5.79 -24.81
CA TYR A 324 32.64 6.32 -25.18
C TYR A 324 32.75 7.52 -26.14
N ALA A 325 33.90 7.74 -26.80
CA ALA A 325 34.08 8.87 -27.71
C ALA A 325 33.11 8.88 -28.92
N GLY A 326 32.54 7.74 -29.28
CA GLY A 326 31.51 7.57 -30.31
C GLY A 326 30.05 7.69 -29.82
N ILE A 327 29.83 8.17 -28.59
CA ILE A 327 28.48 8.34 -28.03
C ILE A 327 27.67 9.37 -28.83
N SER A 328 26.42 9.02 -29.15
CA SER A 328 25.46 9.90 -29.81
C SER A 328 24.03 9.54 -29.41
N GLU A 329 23.06 10.38 -29.75
CA GLU A 329 21.65 10.15 -29.44
C GLU A 329 21.09 8.85 -30.06
N HIS A 330 21.64 8.39 -31.19
CA HIS A 330 21.29 7.10 -31.82
C HIS A 330 22.17 5.92 -31.37
N ASN A 331 23.35 6.19 -30.83
CA ASN A 331 24.29 5.18 -30.33
C ASN A 331 24.57 5.46 -28.85
N GLN A 332 23.56 5.18 -28.02
CA GLN A 332 23.63 5.35 -26.58
C GLN A 332 24.18 4.06 -25.94
N PRO A 333 25.05 4.17 -24.93
CA PRO A 333 25.46 3.03 -24.13
C PRO A 333 24.25 2.43 -23.39
N PRO A 334 24.22 1.10 -23.14
CA PRO A 334 23.08 0.44 -22.52
C PRO A 334 22.76 1.03 -21.14
N GLU A 335 23.74 1.50 -20.36
CA GLU A 335 23.53 2.16 -19.05
C GLU A 335 22.59 3.39 -19.08
N LEU A 336 22.34 3.98 -20.24
CA LEU A 336 21.43 5.11 -20.41
C LEU A 336 20.05 4.72 -20.95
N VAL A 337 19.90 3.50 -21.48
CA VAL A 337 18.63 3.01 -22.00
C VAL A 337 17.72 2.64 -20.82
N PRO A 338 16.49 3.16 -20.71
CA PRO A 338 15.62 2.91 -19.56
C PRO A 338 15.33 1.43 -19.25
N GLN A 339 15.47 0.54 -20.25
CA GLN A 339 15.33 -0.92 -20.11
C GLN A 339 16.45 -1.57 -19.29
N PHE A 340 17.61 -0.91 -19.18
CA PHE A 340 18.77 -1.32 -18.39
C PHE A 340 18.89 -0.50 -17.09
N SER A 341 17.75 -0.09 -16.52
CA SER A 341 17.67 0.54 -15.18
C SER A 341 18.39 -0.29 -14.12
N THR A 342 18.29 -1.61 -14.22
CA THR A 342 19.15 -2.58 -13.53
C THR A 342 20.07 -3.26 -14.54
N ALA A 343 21.38 -3.14 -14.36
CA ALA A 343 22.40 -3.77 -15.20
C ALA A 343 23.48 -4.44 -14.34
N GLU A 344 23.99 -5.58 -14.83
CA GLU A 344 25.11 -6.31 -14.23
C GLU A 344 26.41 -6.01 -14.99
N TYR A 345 27.52 -5.82 -14.26
CA TYR A 345 28.83 -5.51 -14.84
C TYR A 345 29.84 -6.60 -14.47
N ILE A 346 30.53 -7.15 -15.48
CA ILE A 346 31.65 -8.08 -15.28
C ILE A 346 32.94 -7.28 -15.19
N ILE A 347 33.46 -7.14 -13.98
CA ILE A 347 34.71 -6.43 -13.70
C ILE A 347 35.89 -7.24 -14.22
N THR A 348 36.40 -6.88 -15.40
CA THR A 348 37.46 -7.60 -16.13
C THR A 348 38.77 -7.77 -15.37
N ARG A 349 39.01 -6.93 -14.35
CA ARG A 349 40.24 -6.91 -13.55
C ARG A 349 40.12 -7.62 -12.19
N ALA A 350 38.94 -8.13 -11.84
CA ALA A 350 38.72 -8.82 -10.57
C ALA A 350 39.29 -10.25 -10.65
N THR A 351 40.19 -10.59 -9.73
CA THR A 351 40.63 -11.98 -9.56
C THR A 351 39.58 -12.76 -8.77
N CYS A 352 38.77 -13.57 -9.45
CA CYS A 352 37.85 -14.49 -8.80
C CYS A 352 38.64 -15.58 -8.07
N LEU A 353 38.45 -15.67 -6.74
CA LEU A 353 38.90 -16.82 -5.97
C LEU A 353 37.96 -18.01 -6.24
N PRO A 354 38.46 -19.26 -6.20
CA PRO A 354 37.58 -20.42 -6.25
C PRO A 354 36.62 -20.45 -5.05
N PRO A 355 35.39 -20.97 -5.22
CA PRO A 355 34.46 -21.11 -4.10
C PRO A 355 35.02 -22.13 -3.09
N ILE A 356 34.77 -21.87 -1.81
CA ILE A 356 35.27 -22.69 -0.69
C ILE A 356 34.08 -23.34 0.02
N PHE A 357 34.07 -24.66 0.07
CA PHE A 357 33.06 -25.46 0.75
C PHE A 357 33.71 -26.20 1.93
N LEU A 358 33.39 -25.78 3.15
CA LEU A 358 33.85 -26.44 4.37
C LEU A 358 32.72 -27.30 4.94
N LEU A 359 32.82 -28.61 4.76
CA LEU A 359 31.87 -29.58 5.30
C LEU A 359 32.16 -29.80 6.78
N VAL A 360 31.22 -29.46 7.65
CA VAL A 360 31.30 -29.66 9.11
C VAL A 360 30.24 -30.67 9.50
N VAL A 361 30.65 -31.89 9.86
CA VAL A 361 29.78 -33.07 9.97
C VAL A 361 29.79 -33.61 11.39
N ASP A 362 28.61 -33.78 11.99
CA ASP A 362 28.46 -34.49 13.26
C ASP A 362 28.57 -36.00 13.05
N THR A 363 29.23 -36.68 13.99
CA THR A 363 29.39 -38.13 14.04
C THR A 363 28.58 -38.77 15.17
N CYS A 364 27.94 -37.97 16.04
CA CYS A 364 27.08 -38.42 17.13
C CYS A 364 25.65 -38.77 16.66
N LEU A 365 25.53 -39.44 15.50
CA LEU A 365 24.26 -39.83 14.87
C LEU A 365 24.13 -41.35 14.78
N GLU A 366 22.92 -41.84 14.55
CA GLU A 366 22.68 -43.26 14.29
C GLU A 366 23.24 -43.66 12.91
N GLU A 367 23.63 -44.93 12.75
CA GLU A 367 24.38 -45.39 11.56
C GLU A 367 23.58 -45.23 10.25
N GLU A 368 22.26 -45.36 10.31
CA GLU A 368 21.34 -45.17 9.17
C GLU A 368 21.27 -43.70 8.74
N GLU A 369 21.08 -42.76 9.69
CA GLU A 369 21.10 -41.32 9.42
C GLU A 369 22.46 -40.85 8.89
N LEU A 370 23.54 -41.37 9.48
CA LEU A 370 24.91 -41.09 9.06
C LEU A 370 25.20 -41.68 7.66
N GLY A 371 24.60 -42.82 7.33
CA GLY A 371 24.62 -43.41 5.99
C GLY A 371 23.97 -42.48 4.95
N ALA A 372 22.73 -42.07 5.21
CA ALA A 372 21.99 -41.14 4.35
C ALA A 372 22.72 -39.78 4.19
N LEU A 373 23.33 -39.27 5.27
CA LEU A 373 24.13 -38.05 5.22
C LEU A 373 25.38 -38.21 4.34
N LYS A 374 26.09 -39.35 4.42
CA LYS A 374 27.24 -39.64 3.54
C LYS A 374 26.83 -39.65 2.06
N GLU A 375 25.71 -40.29 1.72
CA GLU A 375 25.19 -40.33 0.35
C GLU A 375 24.82 -38.93 -0.17
N SER A 376 24.13 -38.14 0.66
CA SER A 376 23.78 -36.75 0.33
C SER A 376 25.02 -35.87 0.14
N LEU A 377 26.05 -36.02 0.98
CA LEU A 377 27.32 -35.32 0.83
C LEU A 377 28.06 -35.75 -0.45
N GLN A 378 28.11 -37.05 -0.76
CA GLN A 378 28.70 -37.56 -2.00
C GLN A 378 27.99 -37.02 -3.26
N LEU A 379 26.66 -36.96 -3.24
CA LEU A 379 25.88 -36.34 -4.31
C LEU A 379 26.21 -34.85 -4.44
N SER A 380 26.24 -34.10 -3.34
CA SER A 380 26.54 -32.66 -3.39
C SER A 380 27.95 -32.37 -3.91
N LEU A 381 28.95 -33.19 -3.56
CA LEU A 381 30.32 -33.11 -4.08
C LEU A 381 30.38 -33.28 -5.61
N SER A 382 29.51 -34.11 -6.20
CA SER A 382 29.44 -34.30 -7.65
C SER A 382 28.90 -33.10 -8.42
N LEU A 383 28.21 -32.18 -7.74
CA LEU A 383 27.64 -30.95 -8.31
C LEU A 383 28.57 -29.74 -8.18
N LEU A 384 29.70 -29.86 -7.47
CA LEU A 384 30.60 -28.73 -7.24
C LEU A 384 31.47 -28.41 -8.48
N PRO A 385 31.82 -27.13 -8.72
CA PRO A 385 32.79 -26.77 -9.75
C PRO A 385 34.14 -27.48 -9.54
N PRO A 386 34.83 -27.93 -10.60
CA PRO A 386 36.07 -28.72 -10.48
C PRO A 386 37.25 -27.92 -9.90
N ASN A 387 37.15 -26.59 -9.85
CA ASN A 387 38.11 -25.69 -9.23
C ASN A 387 37.75 -25.30 -7.78
N ALA A 388 36.65 -25.82 -7.22
CA ALA A 388 36.23 -25.51 -5.85
C ALA A 388 37.21 -26.08 -4.82
N LEU A 389 37.46 -25.34 -3.74
CA LEU A 389 38.24 -25.81 -2.60
C LEU A 389 37.31 -26.47 -1.59
N ILE A 390 37.58 -27.73 -1.27
CA ILE A 390 36.78 -28.53 -0.34
C ILE A 390 37.61 -28.78 0.93
N GLY A 391 36.98 -28.63 2.10
CA GLY A 391 37.54 -29.03 3.39
C GLY A 391 36.55 -29.89 4.16
N LEU A 392 37.05 -30.80 5.00
CA LEU A 392 36.24 -31.66 5.85
C LEU A 392 36.65 -31.52 7.32
N ILE A 393 35.67 -31.27 8.17
CA ILE A 393 35.76 -31.33 9.62
C ILE A 393 34.71 -32.31 10.11
N THR A 394 35.10 -33.37 10.82
CA THR A 394 34.14 -34.21 11.54
C THR A 394 34.23 -33.89 13.03
N PHE A 395 33.10 -33.92 13.74
CA PHE A 395 33.09 -33.67 15.18
C PHE A 395 32.18 -34.66 15.92
N GLY A 396 32.49 -34.82 17.19
CA GLY A 396 31.69 -35.53 18.17
C GLY A 396 32.19 -35.12 19.55
N ARG A 397 32.69 -36.07 20.35
CA ARG A 397 33.42 -35.74 21.60
C ARG A 397 34.71 -34.93 21.36
N MET A 398 35.32 -35.11 20.19
CA MET A 398 36.53 -34.41 19.74
C MET A 398 36.26 -33.83 18.34
N ILE A 399 36.98 -32.78 17.96
CA ILE A 399 36.89 -32.16 16.63
C ILE A 399 38.08 -32.66 15.81
N GLN A 400 37.84 -33.15 14.60
CA GLN A 400 38.87 -33.64 13.68
C GLN A 400 38.86 -32.80 12.40
N VAL A 401 39.97 -32.11 12.12
CA VAL A 401 40.19 -31.39 10.85
C VAL A 401 41.00 -32.28 9.92
N HIS A 402 40.45 -32.66 8.77
CA HIS A 402 41.05 -33.65 7.87
C HIS A 402 41.98 -32.99 6.83
N GLU A 403 43.19 -33.54 6.66
CA GLU A 403 44.17 -33.11 5.64
C GLU A 403 43.93 -33.91 4.36
N LEU A 404 43.18 -33.32 3.43
CA LEU A 404 42.82 -33.94 2.14
C LEU A 404 44.00 -33.88 1.14
N GLY A 405 44.07 -34.84 0.22
CA GLY A 405 45.10 -34.87 -0.83
C GLY A 405 46.44 -35.53 -0.46
N THR A 406 46.53 -36.19 0.71
CA THR A 406 47.67 -37.07 1.04
C THR A 406 47.40 -38.48 0.51
N GLU A 407 48.05 -38.85 -0.59
CA GLU A 407 47.98 -40.20 -1.16
C GLU A 407 48.43 -41.28 -0.15
N GLY A 408 47.58 -42.30 0.05
CA GLY A 408 47.88 -43.48 0.89
C GLY A 408 47.78 -43.31 2.41
N ILE A 409 47.68 -42.09 2.95
CA ILE A 409 47.53 -41.85 4.40
C ILE A 409 46.54 -40.70 4.66
N SER A 410 45.38 -41.00 5.22
CA SER A 410 44.50 -39.98 5.80
C SER A 410 45.09 -39.48 7.12
N LYS A 411 45.28 -38.15 7.23
CA LYS A 411 45.71 -37.49 8.47
C LYS A 411 44.59 -36.57 8.95
N SER A 412 44.43 -36.46 10.26
CA SER A 412 43.53 -35.48 10.86
C SER A 412 44.14 -34.84 12.12
N TYR A 413 43.87 -33.55 12.29
CA TYR A 413 44.25 -32.76 13.46
C TYR A 413 43.13 -32.81 14.49
N VAL A 414 43.40 -33.34 15.67
CA VAL A 414 42.39 -33.59 16.70
C VAL A 414 42.42 -32.50 17.79
N PHE A 415 41.33 -31.76 17.92
CA PHE A 415 41.12 -30.71 18.92
C PHE A 415 40.11 -31.15 19.99
N ARG A 416 40.28 -30.67 21.23
CA ARG A 416 39.35 -30.97 22.34
C ARG A 416 38.10 -30.10 22.19
N GLY A 417 36.93 -30.71 21.96
CA GLY A 417 35.66 -29.97 21.85
C GLY A 417 35.24 -29.20 23.10
N THR A 418 35.85 -29.46 24.26
CA THR A 418 35.60 -28.75 25.52
C THR A 418 36.39 -27.46 25.71
N LYS A 419 37.27 -27.11 24.77
CA LYS A 419 38.07 -25.88 24.81
C LYS A 419 37.83 -25.07 23.54
N ASP A 420 37.59 -23.78 23.70
CA ASP A 420 37.58 -22.83 22.58
C ASP A 420 39.02 -22.46 22.17
N TYR A 421 39.24 -22.28 20.87
CA TYR A 421 40.55 -22.02 20.28
C TYR A 421 40.48 -20.79 19.36
N PRO A 422 41.15 -19.67 19.71
CA PRO A 422 41.13 -18.49 18.87
C PRO A 422 41.87 -18.75 17.55
N ALA A 423 41.42 -18.11 16.47
CA ALA A 423 41.90 -18.34 15.10
C ALA A 423 43.43 -18.36 14.96
N LYS A 424 44.16 -17.47 15.66
CA LYS A 424 45.63 -17.44 15.67
C LYS A 424 46.25 -18.73 16.24
N GLN A 425 45.69 -19.26 17.32
CA GLN A 425 46.17 -20.50 17.93
C GLN A 425 45.88 -21.70 17.00
N VAL A 426 44.72 -21.71 16.32
CA VAL A 426 44.41 -22.71 15.29
C VAL A 426 45.40 -22.62 14.11
N GLN A 427 45.72 -21.40 13.65
CA GLN A 427 46.75 -21.13 12.66
C GLN A 427 48.11 -21.75 13.05
N GLU A 428 48.55 -21.52 14.28
CA GLU A 428 49.82 -22.02 14.81
C GLU A 428 49.83 -23.56 14.96
N MET A 429 48.72 -24.14 15.43
CA MET A 429 48.58 -25.59 15.61
C MET A 429 48.45 -26.36 14.28
N LEU A 430 47.84 -25.76 13.25
CA LEU A 430 47.79 -26.30 11.89
C LEU A 430 49.04 -25.97 11.06
N GLY A 431 50.01 -25.21 11.60
CA GLY A 431 51.23 -24.82 10.90
C GLY A 431 51.06 -23.76 9.80
N LEU A 432 49.86 -23.20 9.64
CA LEU A 432 49.46 -22.25 8.60
C LEU A 432 50.04 -20.84 8.83
N GLY A 433 51.36 -20.69 8.86
CA GLY A 433 51.99 -19.39 9.11
C GLY A 433 53.52 -19.31 8.98
N LYS A 434 54.23 -20.43 8.78
CA LYS A 434 55.69 -20.41 8.60
C LYS A 434 56.11 -20.36 7.13
N GLY A 435 55.58 -19.37 6.41
CA GLY A 435 56.05 -18.98 5.08
C GLY A 435 57.09 -17.86 5.16
N GLY A 436 58.38 -18.20 5.23
CA GLY A 436 59.47 -17.24 5.02
C GLY A 436 60.01 -16.52 6.26
N SER A 437 60.79 -17.22 7.09
CA SER A 437 61.75 -16.57 8.01
C SER A 437 63.04 -17.42 8.15
N THR A 438 63.80 -17.52 7.07
CA THR A 438 65.23 -17.85 7.17
C THR A 438 65.95 -16.71 7.89
N GLY A 439 66.86 -17.03 8.80
CA GLY A 439 67.46 -16.07 9.73
C GLY A 439 68.33 -15.00 9.06
N PRO A 440 68.65 -13.91 9.78
CA PRO A 440 69.44 -12.80 9.24
C PRO A 440 70.90 -13.23 8.99
N MET A 441 71.32 -13.19 7.72
CA MET A 441 72.73 -13.26 7.33
C MET A 441 73.37 -11.85 7.42
N PRO A 442 74.68 -11.72 7.74
CA PRO A 442 75.31 -10.42 7.93
C PRO A 442 75.52 -9.65 6.61
N ILE A 443 75.34 -8.33 6.65
CA ILE A 443 75.56 -7.41 5.52
C ILE A 443 77.01 -6.86 5.54
N PRO A 444 77.75 -6.86 4.43
CA PRO A 444 79.05 -6.15 4.33
C PRO A 444 78.83 -4.63 4.17
N PRO A 445 79.67 -3.77 4.78
CA PRO A 445 79.47 -2.33 4.77
C PRO A 445 80.02 -1.64 3.50
N GLY A 446 79.22 -0.78 2.85
CA GLY A 446 79.71 0.15 1.84
C GLY A 446 78.67 0.58 0.79
N GLY A 447 77.94 1.67 1.04
CA GLY A 447 77.02 2.28 0.06
C GLY A 447 76.33 3.52 0.60
N ASN A 448 76.41 4.65 -0.11
CA ASN A 448 76.03 5.97 0.39
C ASN A 448 74.50 6.20 0.41
N PRO A 449 73.92 6.90 1.42
CA PRO A 449 72.49 7.10 1.53
C PRO A 449 72.02 8.42 0.86
N GLN A 450 71.54 8.36 -0.38
CA GLN A 450 70.92 9.55 -1.01
C GLN A 450 69.90 9.25 -2.11
N GLN A 451 68.84 8.48 -1.79
CA GLN A 451 67.56 8.50 -2.52
C GLN A 451 66.45 7.87 -1.66
N ALA A 452 65.86 8.66 -0.76
CA ALA A 452 64.79 8.22 0.12
C ALA A 452 63.72 9.31 0.28
N GLN A 453 62.91 9.51 -0.77
CA GLN A 453 61.59 10.16 -0.72
C GLN A 453 60.94 10.16 -2.12
N HIS A 454 60.37 9.02 -2.53
CA HIS A 454 59.21 8.85 -3.41
C HIS A 454 59.16 7.40 -3.91
N ILE A 455 58.38 6.56 -3.22
CA ILE A 455 57.63 5.37 -3.68
C ILE A 455 57.05 4.78 -2.37
N ALA A 456 55.80 5.15 -2.08
CA ALA A 456 55.06 4.66 -0.92
C ALA A 456 53.67 4.22 -1.39
N GLN A 457 53.65 3.11 -2.14
CA GLN A 457 52.48 2.29 -2.48
C GLN A 457 53.00 1.02 -3.17
N THR A 458 53.51 0.08 -2.37
CA THR A 458 53.80 -1.27 -2.86
C THR A 458 52.50 -2.04 -3.09
N PRO A 459 52.37 -2.78 -4.21
CA PRO A 459 51.27 -3.73 -4.36
C PRO A 459 51.29 -4.78 -3.25
N PHE A 460 50.11 -5.28 -2.87
CA PHE A 460 49.98 -6.39 -1.93
C PHE A 460 50.71 -7.61 -2.52
N ASN A 461 51.77 -8.07 -1.86
CA ASN A 461 52.78 -8.89 -2.52
C ASN A 461 52.28 -10.32 -2.78
N ARG A 462 52.32 -10.78 -4.05
CA ARG A 462 51.62 -11.97 -4.56
C ARG A 462 52.38 -13.29 -4.31
N GLU A 463 53.21 -13.37 -3.27
CA GLU A 463 54.18 -14.48 -3.11
C GLU A 463 54.00 -15.30 -1.81
N THR A 464 53.23 -14.86 -0.82
CA THR A 464 52.98 -15.62 0.43
C THR A 464 51.70 -16.46 0.47
N LEU A 465 50.90 -16.44 -0.60
CA LEU A 465 49.85 -17.44 -0.87
C LEU A 465 50.22 -18.40 -2.01
N GLY A 466 51.48 -18.37 -2.45
CA GLY A 466 52.08 -19.34 -3.37
C GLY A 466 52.39 -20.67 -2.69
N LEU A 467 51.40 -21.33 -2.10
CA LEU A 467 51.50 -22.76 -1.85
C LEU A 467 51.55 -23.45 -3.21
N SER A 468 52.75 -23.89 -3.58
CA SER A 468 53.08 -24.45 -4.89
C SER A 468 52.45 -25.82 -5.10
N LEU A 469 51.14 -25.85 -5.35
CA LEU A 469 50.46 -26.96 -6.02
C LEU A 469 50.69 -26.86 -7.54
N LYS A 470 51.97 -26.87 -7.93
CA LYS A 470 52.38 -27.07 -9.33
C LYS A 470 52.24 -28.55 -9.65
N GLY A 471 51.22 -28.88 -10.43
CA GLY A 471 51.10 -30.19 -11.08
C GLY A 471 50.65 -31.32 -10.15
N ARG A 472 49.34 -31.49 -10.06
CA ARG A 472 48.64 -32.79 -9.94
C ARG A 472 47.25 -32.57 -10.50
N ASP A 473 46.92 -33.31 -11.56
CA ASP A 473 45.59 -33.26 -12.17
C ASP A 473 44.55 -33.72 -11.15
N LEU A 474 43.63 -32.83 -10.77
CA LEU A 474 42.63 -33.11 -9.73
C LEU A 474 41.47 -33.97 -10.30
N PHE A 475 41.80 -35.18 -10.75
CA PHE A 475 40.84 -36.16 -11.22
C PHE A 475 40.46 -37.14 -10.09
N VAL A 476 39.84 -36.61 -9.03
CA VAL A 476 39.56 -37.39 -7.80
C VAL A 476 38.08 -37.41 -7.38
N PRO A 477 37.15 -37.96 -8.20
CA PRO A 477 35.82 -38.34 -7.71
C PRO A 477 35.88 -39.59 -6.79
N LEU A 478 36.71 -40.58 -7.12
CA LEU A 478 36.68 -41.89 -6.45
C LEU A 478 37.45 -41.98 -5.13
N GLU A 479 38.58 -41.27 -4.95
CA GLU A 479 39.33 -41.39 -3.68
C GLU A 479 38.71 -40.55 -2.56
N LEU A 480 37.93 -39.50 -2.87
CA LEU A 480 37.18 -38.78 -1.83
C LEU A 480 36.09 -39.66 -1.20
N LEU A 481 35.47 -40.53 -2.02
CA LEU A 481 34.56 -41.59 -1.60
C LEU A 481 35.24 -42.58 -0.63
N SER A 482 36.46 -43.02 -0.94
CA SER A 482 37.22 -43.94 -0.06
C SER A 482 37.71 -43.26 1.22
N LEU A 483 38.07 -41.96 1.16
CA LEU A 483 38.41 -41.16 2.34
C LEU A 483 37.19 -40.90 3.24
N LEU A 484 36.00 -40.66 2.67
CA LEU A 484 34.74 -40.58 3.43
C LEU A 484 34.32 -41.92 4.02
N GLN A 485 34.65 -43.05 3.41
CA GLN A 485 34.48 -44.36 4.05
C GLN A 485 35.49 -44.55 5.20
N LEU A 486 36.78 -44.25 4.99
CA LEU A 486 37.84 -44.41 5.99
C LEU A 486 37.72 -43.46 7.20
N ALA A 487 37.26 -42.22 6.99
CA ALA A 487 37.11 -41.23 8.07
C ALA A 487 35.93 -41.52 9.01
N PHE A 488 34.98 -42.36 8.59
CA PHE A 488 33.77 -42.71 9.36
C PHE A 488 33.66 -44.23 9.63
N LEU A 489 34.75 -44.99 9.47
CA LEU A 489 34.90 -46.40 9.86
C LEU A 489 35.74 -46.56 11.15
N ARG A 490 35.77 -45.53 12.01
CA ARG A 490 36.51 -45.48 13.28
C ARG A 490 35.76 -44.72 14.36
#